data_AF-A0A6B3GQR0-F1
#
_entry.id   AF-A0A6B3GQR0-F1
#
_cell.length_a   1.000
_cell.length_b   1.000
_cell.length_c   1.000
_cell.angle_alpha   90.00
_cell.angle_beta   90.00
_cell.angle_gamma   90.00
#
_symmetry.space_group_name_H-M   'P 1'
#
loop_
_entity.id
_entity.type
_entity.pdbx_description
1 polymer ?
#
loop_
_entity_poly.entity_id
_entity_poly.type
_entity_poly.pdbx_seq_one_letter_code
_entity_poly.pdbx_strand_id
1 'polypeptide(L)'
;TSTEVRPIEAATRITDAKGVQVSLPKPPEKIVCLVALCDDILVELGMTPTATNSQVLAHPEFLGKEKAAKIPVVPGGFLSPEVEAILAHKPDLVIGLEDTHGKLAPALKGATTFWPLQP
;
A
#
# COMPACT_ATOMS: atom_id res chain seq x y z
N THR A 1 37.05 15.75 5.42
CA THR A 1 36.74 14.43 4.84
C THR A 1 35.63 14.62 3.83
N SER A 2 35.87 14.29 2.57
CA SER A 2 34.87 14.42 1.50
C SER A 2 34.02 13.16 1.48
N THR A 3 32.73 13.27 1.74
CA THR A 3 31.79 12.14 1.58
C THR A 3 31.46 12.03 0.10
N GLU A 4 31.78 10.89 -0.52
CA GLU A 4 31.32 10.57 -1.87
C GLU A 4 29.79 10.42 -1.83
N VAL A 5 29.07 11.36 -2.45
CA VAL A 5 27.60 11.27 -2.58
C VAL A 5 27.29 10.69 -3.95
N ARG A 6 26.78 9.45 -3.98
CA ARG A 6 26.27 8.82 -5.20
C ARG A 6 24.76 9.01 -5.28
N PRO A 7 24.19 9.39 -6.43
CA PRO A 7 22.75 9.41 -6.61
C PRO A 7 22.18 8.02 -6.33
N ILE A 8 21.12 7.95 -5.52
CA ILE A 8 20.33 6.73 -5.38
C ILE A 8 19.55 6.56 -6.68
N GLU A 9 19.74 5.42 -7.34
CA GLU A 9 18.92 5.03 -8.47
C GLU A 9 17.48 4.79 -7.98
N ALA A 10 16.49 5.20 -8.77
CA ALA A 10 15.09 4.96 -8.43
C ALA A 10 14.87 3.44 -8.28
N ALA A 11 14.64 2.99 -7.05
CA ALA A 11 14.55 1.59 -6.74
C ALA A 11 13.11 1.11 -6.87
N THR A 12 12.85 0.22 -7.83
CA THR A 12 11.58 -0.55 -7.88
C THR A 12 11.70 -1.86 -7.09
N ARG A 13 12.79 -2.02 -6.33
CA ARG A 13 13.06 -3.17 -5.50
C ARG A 13 13.55 -2.72 -4.14
N ILE A 14 13.01 -3.34 -3.10
CA ILE A 14 13.46 -3.18 -1.73
C ILE A 14 13.58 -4.54 -1.06
N THR A 15 14.41 -4.61 -0.03
CA THR A 15 14.37 -5.66 0.99
C THR A 15 13.91 -4.98 2.26
N ASP A 16 12.78 -5.43 2.82
CA ASP A 16 12.28 -4.83 4.07
C ASP A 16 13.06 -5.29 5.31
N ALA A 17 12.67 -4.79 6.48
CA ALA A 17 13.35 -5.06 7.74
C ALA A 17 13.36 -6.54 8.15
N LYS A 18 12.46 -7.38 7.60
CA LYS A 18 12.42 -8.83 7.84
C LYS A 18 13.08 -9.64 6.71
N GLY A 19 13.66 -8.98 5.71
CA GLY A 19 14.29 -9.65 4.58
C GLY A 19 13.32 -10.00 3.45
N VAL A 20 12.06 -9.53 3.50
CA VAL A 20 11.11 -9.74 2.39
C VAL A 20 11.55 -8.91 1.20
N GLN A 21 11.77 -9.58 0.07
CA GLN A 21 12.07 -8.90 -1.18
C GLN A 21 10.77 -8.48 -1.86
N VAL A 22 10.59 -7.18 -2.02
CA VAL A 22 9.47 -6.60 -2.78
C VAL A 22 10.05 -6.00 -4.04
N SER A 23 9.55 -6.42 -5.21
CA SER A 23 10.02 -5.94 -6.50
C SER A 23 8.83 -5.65 -7.41
N LEU A 24 8.91 -4.51 -8.09
CA LEU A 24 7.95 -4.07 -9.09
C LEU A 24 8.68 -3.81 -10.42
N PRO A 25 7.99 -3.94 -11.57
CA PRO A 25 8.58 -3.65 -12.88
C PRO A 25 8.77 -2.14 -13.11
N LYS A 26 8.00 -1.30 -12.41
CA LYS A 26 8.01 0.17 -12.46
C LYS A 26 7.58 0.73 -11.10
N PRO A 27 7.78 2.04 -10.82
CA PRO A 27 7.16 2.67 -9.66
C PRO A 27 5.64 2.42 -9.61
N PRO A 28 5.07 2.09 -8.44
CA PRO A 28 3.65 1.79 -8.33
C PRO A 28 2.79 3.04 -8.56
N GLU A 29 1.72 2.89 -9.33
CA GLU A 29 0.74 3.93 -9.64
C GLU A 29 -0.65 3.59 -9.05
N LYS A 30 -0.92 2.32 -8.78
CA LYS A 30 -2.22 1.83 -8.29
C LYS A 30 -2.04 1.05 -7.00
N ILE A 31 -1.99 1.80 -5.90
CA ILE A 31 -1.72 1.26 -4.58
C ILE A 31 -3.03 1.02 -3.84
N VAL A 32 -3.26 -0.19 -3.36
CA VAL A 32 -4.35 -0.50 -2.42
C VAL A 32 -3.77 -0.60 -1.01
N CYS A 33 -4.29 0.22 -0.09
CA CYS A 33 -3.90 0.25 1.31
C CYS A 33 -4.86 -0.57 2.17
N LEU A 34 -4.34 -1.60 2.86
CA LEU A 34 -5.10 -2.43 3.81
C LEU A 34 -4.84 -2.07 5.27
N VAL A 35 -4.11 -0.98 5.53
CA VAL A 35 -3.76 -0.50 6.86
C VAL A 35 -3.60 1.01 6.85
N ALA A 36 -4.07 1.68 7.92
CA ALA A 36 -4.05 3.14 8.04
C ALA A 36 -2.66 3.76 7.88
N LEU A 37 -1.59 3.04 8.27
CA LEU A 37 -0.20 3.48 8.07
C LEU A 37 0.15 3.66 6.59
N CYS A 38 -0.37 2.79 5.71
CA CYS A 38 -0.17 2.94 4.27
C CYS A 38 -0.85 4.21 3.75
N ASP A 39 -2.08 4.47 4.21
CA ASP A 39 -2.82 5.67 3.83
C ASP A 39 -2.08 6.95 4.23
N ASP A 40 -1.58 6.99 5.47
CA ASP A 40 -0.79 8.10 6.02
C ASP A 40 0.46 8.38 5.18
N ILE A 41 1.30 7.36 4.97
CA ILE A 41 2.54 7.47 4.18
C ILE A 41 2.24 7.99 2.77
N LEU A 42 1.20 7.46 2.10
CA LEU A 42 0.88 7.91 0.75
C LEU A 42 0.46 9.38 0.74
N VAL A 43 -0.41 9.80 1.66
CA VAL A 43 -0.89 11.19 1.70
C VAL A 43 0.22 12.18 2.01
N GLU A 44 1.09 11.87 2.98
CA GLU A 44 2.25 12.69 3.33
C GLU A 44 3.24 12.83 2.16
N LEU A 45 3.34 11.81 1.32
CA LEU A 45 4.14 11.84 0.09
C LEU A 45 3.40 12.47 -1.12
N GLY A 46 2.22 13.06 -0.91
CA GLY A 46 1.42 13.70 -1.95
C GLY A 46 0.74 12.73 -2.92
N MET A 47 0.60 11.46 -2.52
CA MET A 47 -0.06 10.40 -3.27
C MET A 47 -1.47 10.14 -2.71
N THR A 48 -2.25 9.30 -3.40
CA THR A 48 -3.57 8.87 -2.93
C THR A 48 -3.76 7.40 -3.27
N PRO A 49 -4.21 6.55 -2.33
CA PRO A 49 -4.48 5.15 -2.63
C PRO A 49 -5.61 5.02 -3.66
N THR A 50 -5.52 3.98 -4.49
CA THR A 50 -6.58 3.61 -5.45
C THR A 50 -7.80 3.04 -4.73
N ALA A 51 -7.58 2.35 -3.62
CA ALA A 51 -8.62 1.97 -2.66
C ALA A 51 -7.98 1.80 -1.29
N THR A 52 -8.77 1.99 -0.23
CA THR A 52 -8.33 1.83 1.15
C THR A 52 -9.29 0.95 1.93
N ASN A 53 -8.82 0.30 2.99
CA ASN A 53 -9.68 -0.39 3.94
C ASN A 53 -9.88 0.42 5.25
N SER A 54 -9.27 1.59 5.33
CA SER A 54 -9.28 2.48 6.50
C SER A 54 -10.24 3.66 6.31
N GLN A 55 -10.71 4.22 7.42
CA GLN A 55 -11.44 5.50 7.44
C GLN A 55 -10.57 6.69 7.84
N VAL A 56 -9.27 6.46 8.13
CA VAL A 56 -8.36 7.49 8.65
C VAL A 56 -8.28 8.72 7.74
N LEU A 57 -8.36 8.51 6.42
CA LEU A 57 -8.28 9.58 5.42
C LEU A 57 -9.39 10.62 5.54
N ALA A 58 -10.55 10.26 6.09
CA ALA A 58 -11.67 11.19 6.27
C ALA A 58 -11.44 12.18 7.42
N HIS A 59 -10.44 11.94 8.28
CA HIS A 59 -10.07 12.85 9.35
C HIS A 59 -9.47 14.15 8.78
N PRO A 60 -9.78 15.33 9.35
CA PRO A 60 -9.32 16.62 8.82
C PRO A 60 -7.81 16.84 8.87
N GLU A 61 -7.08 16.11 9.72
CA GLU A 61 -5.61 16.11 9.73
C GLU A 61 -5.00 15.32 8.56
N PHE A 62 -5.83 14.54 7.84
CA PHE A 62 -5.45 13.83 6.62
C PHE A 62 -6.09 14.52 5.41
N LEU A 63 -6.86 13.80 4.58
CA LEU A 63 -7.48 14.36 3.39
C LEU A 63 -8.80 15.09 3.67
N GLY A 64 -9.44 14.81 4.81
CA GLY A 64 -10.77 15.27 5.14
C GLY A 64 -11.87 14.55 4.36
N LYS A 65 -13.11 14.64 4.88
CA LYS A 65 -14.28 13.87 4.41
C LYS A 65 -14.54 13.94 2.91
N GLU A 66 -14.48 15.14 2.31
CA GLU A 66 -14.84 15.33 0.90
C GLU A 66 -13.87 14.66 -0.07
N LYS A 67 -12.56 14.71 0.22
CA LYS A 67 -11.55 14.05 -0.61
C LYS A 67 -11.53 12.55 -0.36
N ALA A 68 -11.63 12.14 0.90
CA ALA A 68 -11.67 10.72 1.28
C ALA A 68 -12.87 9.99 0.67
N ALA A 69 -14.04 10.64 0.55
CA ALA A 69 -15.24 10.06 -0.07
C ALA A 69 -15.07 9.67 -1.55
N LYS A 70 -14.01 10.16 -2.22
CA LYS A 70 -13.69 9.80 -3.61
C LYS A 70 -12.82 8.55 -3.72
N ILE A 71 -12.29 8.06 -2.58
CA ILE A 71 -11.43 6.89 -2.51
C ILE A 71 -12.32 5.68 -2.19
N PRO A 72 -12.39 4.67 -3.06
CA PRO A 72 -13.13 3.45 -2.80
C PRO A 72 -12.68 2.76 -1.52
N VAL A 73 -13.65 2.20 -0.80
CA VAL A 73 -13.39 1.39 0.39
C VAL A 73 -13.39 -0.09 0.00
N VAL A 74 -12.31 -0.80 0.35
CA VAL A 74 -12.24 -2.25 0.26
C VAL A 74 -13.14 -2.84 1.37
N PRO A 75 -14.19 -3.60 1.03
CA PRO A 75 -15.10 -4.23 2.00
C PRO A 75 -14.42 -5.38 2.76
N GLY A 76 -15.11 -5.93 3.76
CA GLY A 76 -14.60 -6.97 4.66
C GLY A 76 -13.85 -6.46 5.91
N GLY A 77 -13.55 -5.16 5.95
CA GLY A 77 -12.90 -4.51 7.10
C GLY A 77 -11.45 -4.95 7.30
N PHE A 78 -10.84 -4.53 8.41
CA PHE A 78 -9.41 -4.73 8.70
C PHE A 78 -8.98 -6.20 8.80
N LEU A 79 -9.80 -7.06 9.38
CA LEU A 79 -9.37 -8.44 9.63
C LEU A 79 -9.51 -9.37 8.42
N SER A 80 -10.37 -9.03 7.46
CA SER A 80 -10.69 -9.91 6.33
C SER A 80 -11.13 -9.11 5.10
N PRO A 81 -10.26 -8.26 4.53
CA PRO A 81 -10.60 -7.51 3.33
C PRO A 81 -10.87 -8.45 2.15
N GLU A 82 -11.85 -8.10 1.32
CA GLU A 82 -12.31 -8.96 0.22
C GLU A 82 -11.31 -8.95 -0.95
N VAL A 83 -10.79 -10.12 -1.31
CA VAL A 83 -9.77 -10.28 -2.36
C VAL A 83 -10.29 -9.81 -3.72
N GLU A 84 -11.52 -10.17 -4.07
CA GLU A 84 -12.13 -9.81 -5.34
C GLU A 84 -12.26 -8.29 -5.47
N ALA A 85 -12.62 -7.61 -4.39
CA ALA A 85 -12.70 -6.16 -4.36
C ALA A 85 -11.31 -5.51 -4.51
N ILE A 86 -10.28 -6.03 -3.83
CA ILE A 86 -8.89 -5.59 -4.01
C ILE A 86 -8.48 -5.70 -5.49
N LEU A 87 -8.71 -6.86 -6.11
CA LEU A 87 -8.30 -7.13 -7.49
C LEU A 87 -9.12 -6.35 -8.53
N ALA A 88 -10.38 -6.00 -8.24
CA ALA A 88 -11.21 -5.17 -9.12
C ALA A 88 -10.60 -3.78 -9.38
N HIS A 89 -9.82 -3.26 -8.42
CA HIS A 89 -9.07 -2.01 -8.57
C HIS A 89 -7.82 -2.12 -9.44
N LYS A 90 -7.45 -3.33 -9.87
CA LYS A 90 -6.24 -3.64 -10.66
C LYS A 90 -4.98 -2.98 -10.08
N PRO A 91 -4.67 -3.22 -8.79
CA PRO A 91 -3.49 -2.66 -8.16
C PRO A 91 -2.21 -3.20 -8.81
N ASP A 92 -1.16 -2.38 -8.79
CA ASP A 92 0.20 -2.85 -9.00
C ASP A 92 0.93 -3.09 -7.67
N LEU A 93 0.41 -2.54 -6.57
CA LEU A 93 0.88 -2.78 -5.22
C LEU A 93 -0.29 -2.87 -4.23
N VAL A 94 -0.29 -3.92 -3.42
CA VAL A 94 -1.16 -4.05 -2.24
C VAL A 94 -0.27 -4.02 -1.01
N ILE A 95 -0.58 -3.15 -0.05
CA ILE A 95 0.19 -3.00 1.19
C ILE A 95 -0.71 -3.36 2.37
N GLY A 96 -0.26 -4.28 3.21
CA GLY A 96 -0.97 -4.66 4.43
C GLY A 96 -0.06 -5.34 5.44
N LEU A 97 -0.53 -5.51 6.67
CA LEU A 97 0.24 -6.21 7.71
C LEU A 97 0.39 -7.72 7.45
N GLU A 98 1.59 -8.28 7.63
CA GLU A 98 1.85 -9.73 7.45
C GLU A 98 0.94 -10.60 8.32
N ASP A 99 0.85 -10.33 9.64
CA ASP A 99 0.09 -11.19 10.57
C ASP A 99 -1.42 -11.11 10.37
N THR A 100 -1.92 -9.99 9.83
CA THR A 100 -3.35 -9.78 9.59
C THR A 100 -3.77 -10.21 8.18
N HIS A 101 -3.01 -9.78 7.17
CA HIS A 101 -3.37 -9.89 5.76
C HIS A 101 -2.52 -10.91 4.99
N GLY A 102 -1.52 -11.53 5.61
CA GLY A 102 -0.59 -12.46 4.93
C GLY A 102 -1.27 -13.63 4.23
N LYS A 103 -2.44 -14.05 4.72
CA LYS A 103 -3.25 -15.12 4.09
C LYS A 103 -3.80 -14.75 2.71
N LEU A 104 -3.80 -13.47 2.33
CA LEU A 104 -4.19 -13.00 1.00
C LEU A 104 -3.12 -13.29 -0.06
N ALA A 105 -1.85 -13.46 0.34
CA ALA A 105 -0.72 -13.56 -0.58
C ALA A 105 -0.89 -14.62 -1.69
N PRO A 106 -1.39 -15.85 -1.42
CA PRO A 106 -1.64 -16.83 -2.48
C PRO A 106 -2.65 -16.37 -3.53
N ALA A 107 -3.68 -15.62 -3.12
CA ALA A 107 -4.75 -15.15 -4.01
C ALA A 107 -4.35 -13.91 -4.82
N LEU A 108 -3.43 -13.09 -4.28
CA LEU A 108 -2.88 -11.92 -4.97
C LEU A 108 -1.75 -12.26 -5.95
N LYS A 109 -1.12 -13.43 -5.77
CA LYS A 109 0.05 -13.86 -6.54
C LYS A 109 -0.23 -13.86 -8.04
N GLY A 110 0.61 -13.17 -8.79
CA GLY A 110 0.54 -13.07 -10.26
C GLY A 110 -0.41 -11.98 -10.77
N ALA A 111 -1.32 -11.48 -9.94
CA ALA A 111 -2.19 -10.36 -10.27
C ALA A 111 -1.60 -9.00 -9.85
N THR A 112 -0.90 -8.96 -8.71
CA THR A 112 -0.27 -7.76 -8.15
C THR A 112 0.94 -8.14 -7.27
N THR A 113 1.76 -7.17 -6.92
CA THR A 113 2.73 -7.32 -5.83
C THR A 113 2.02 -7.10 -4.49
N PHE A 114 2.27 -7.97 -3.51
CA PHE A 114 1.84 -7.77 -2.12
C PHE A 114 3.06 -7.46 -1.26
N TRP A 115 3.01 -6.35 -0.52
CA TRP A 115 4.01 -6.01 0.49
C TRP A 115 3.42 -6.28 1.89
N PRO A 116 3.81 -7.40 2.53
CA PRO A 116 3.42 -7.71 3.90
C PRO A 116 4.26 -6.89 4.88
N LEU A 117 3.83 -5.66 5.16
CA LEU A 117 4.47 -4.80 6.15
C LEU A 117 4.44 -5.42 7.54
N GLN A 118 5.47 -5.10 8.31
CA GLN A 118 5.55 -5.35 9.73
C GLN A 118 5.97 -4.04 10.40
N PRO A 119 5.17 -3.51 11.34
CA PRO A 119 5.52 -2.30 12.08
C PRO A 119 6.69 -2.53 13.04
#